data_AF-A0A2D7HSY1-F1
#
_entry.id   AF-A0A2D7HSY1-F1
#
_cell.length_a   1.000
_cell.length_b   1.000
_cell.length_c   1.000
_cell.angle_alpha   90.00
_cell.angle_beta   90.00
_cell.angle_gamma   90.00
#
_symmetry.space_group_name_H-M   'P 1'
#
loop_
_entity.id
_entity.type
_entity.pdbx_description
1 polymer ?
#
loop_
_entity_poly.entity_id
_entity_poly.type
_entity_poly.pdbx_seq_one_letter_code
_entity_poly.pdbx_strand_id
1 'polypeptide(L)'
;MKIFLILLIFFLLSETGHTRKICKPPIIKSEKEISEKLKICDEGDKLLLFFDVKLQSEELIIDLCNLEHTIITKDEKSVIHKRKSGLTIICIYEPKTE
;
A
#
# COMPACT_ATOMS: atom_id res chain seq x y z
N MET A 1 25.54 31.43 -22.32
CA MET A 1 24.13 30.98 -22.38
C MET A 1 23.93 29.49 -22.64
N LYS A 2 24.76 28.79 -23.43
CA LYS A 2 24.57 27.35 -23.72
C LYS A 2 24.67 26.41 -22.49
N ILE A 3 25.60 26.68 -21.57
CA ILE A 3 25.80 25.89 -20.34
C ILE A 3 24.59 25.98 -19.38
N PHE A 4 23.94 27.14 -19.32
CA PHE A 4 22.75 27.32 -18.48
C PHE A 4 21.58 26.46 -18.97
N LEU A 5 21.45 26.29 -20.29
CA LEU A 5 20.43 25.44 -20.91
C LEU A 5 20.65 23.95 -20.60
N ILE A 6 21.91 23.50 -20.60
CA ILE A 6 22.29 22.11 -20.31
C ILE A 6 22.00 21.76 -18.84
N LEU A 7 22.29 22.68 -17.91
CA LEU A 7 21.99 22.49 -16.49
C LEU A 7 20.47 22.43 -16.22
N LEU A 8 19.68 23.22 -16.95
CA LEU A 8 18.22 23.23 -16.82
C LEU A 8 17.59 21.92 -17.33
N ILE A 9 18.15 21.34 -18.39
CA ILE A 9 17.74 20.02 -18.92
C ILE A 9 18.08 18.90 -17.93
N PHE A 10 19.25 18.96 -17.29
CA PHE A 10 19.66 17.96 -16.28
C PHE A 10 18.77 17.99 -15.03
N PHE A 11 18.27 19.18 -14.66
CA PHE A 11 17.36 19.34 -13.52
C PHE A 11 15.92 18.86 -13.81
N LEU A 12 15.49 18.88 -15.07
CA LEU A 12 14.19 18.34 -15.49
C LEU A 12 14.21 16.81 -15.65
N LEU A 13 15.39 16.20 -15.83
CA LEU A 13 15.57 14.75 -15.98
C LEU A 13 15.75 14.01 -14.65
N SER A 14 15.86 14.72 -13.52
CA SER A 14 15.81 14.07 -12.21
C SER A 14 14.36 13.76 -11.85
N GLU A 15 13.78 12.76 -12.51
CA GLU A 15 12.62 12.09 -11.95
C GLU A 15 13.05 11.49 -10.61
N THR A 16 12.42 11.99 -9.54
CA THR A 16 12.54 11.42 -8.21
C THR A 16 11.90 10.04 -8.24
N GLY A 17 12.69 9.02 -8.55
CA GLY A 17 12.25 7.64 -8.44
C GLY A 17 11.84 7.37 -6.99
N HIS A 18 10.54 7.33 -6.73
CA HIS A 18 10.01 6.88 -5.45
C HIS A 18 10.51 5.44 -5.26
N THR A 19 11.41 5.26 -4.30
CA THR A 19 11.85 3.93 -3.90
C THR A 19 10.65 3.23 -3.27
N ARG A 20 10.06 2.28 -4.01
CA ARG A 20 8.92 1.47 -3.54
C ARG A 20 9.30 0.76 -2.24
N LYS A 21 8.88 1.34 -1.11
CA LYS A 21 9.15 0.82 0.23
C LYS A 21 8.03 -0.13 0.62
N ILE A 22 8.24 -0.89 1.70
CA ILE A 22 7.17 -1.69 2.29
C ILE A 22 6.37 -0.77 3.20
N CYS A 23 5.12 -0.49 2.86
CA CYS A 23 4.18 0.18 3.76
C CYS A 23 3.52 -0.86 4.67
N LYS A 24 3.65 -0.67 6.00
CA LYS A 24 3.08 -1.57 7.00
C LYS A 24 2.26 -0.77 8.02
N PRO A 25 0.99 -0.46 7.71
CA PRO A 25 0.12 0.25 8.64
C PRO A 25 -0.22 -0.61 9.88
N PRO A 26 -0.68 0.02 10.97
CA PRO A 26 -1.29 -0.71 12.10
C PRO A 26 -2.50 -1.54 11.64
N ILE A 27 -2.83 -2.59 12.39
CA ILE A 27 -3.98 -3.45 12.08
C ILE A 27 -5.27 -2.62 11.95
N ILE A 28 -6.00 -2.78 10.84
CA ILE A 28 -7.27 -2.11 10.60
C ILE A 28 -8.40 -2.97 11.19
N LYS A 29 -9.22 -2.38 12.06
CA LYS A 29 -10.31 -3.10 12.74
C LYS A 29 -11.70 -2.76 12.22
N SER A 30 -11.84 -1.66 11.49
CA SER A 30 -13.09 -1.20 10.90
C SER A 30 -12.83 -0.28 9.70
N GLU A 31 -13.81 -0.14 8.82
CA GLU A 31 -13.72 0.69 7.61
C GLU A 31 -13.35 2.16 7.92
N LYS A 32 -13.88 2.68 9.03
CA LYS A 32 -13.64 4.06 9.48
C LYS A 32 -12.16 4.37 9.76
N GLU A 33 -11.36 3.35 10.06
CA GLU A 33 -9.94 3.49 10.35
C GLU A 33 -9.05 3.42 9.10
N ILE A 34 -9.60 3.00 7.94
CA ILE A 34 -8.82 2.72 6.73
C ILE A 34 -8.08 3.97 6.27
N SER A 35 -8.81 5.06 6.03
CA SER A 35 -8.24 6.31 5.54
C SER A 35 -7.15 6.84 6.48
N GLU A 36 -7.39 6.83 7.79
CA GLU A 36 -6.42 7.35 8.75
C GLU A 36 -5.13 6.52 8.82
N LYS A 37 -5.25 5.20 8.85
CA LYS A 37 -4.10 4.29 8.99
C LYS A 37 -3.28 4.18 7.71
N LEU A 38 -3.86 4.44 6.55
CA LEU A 38 -3.18 4.39 5.25
C LEU A 38 -2.48 5.69 4.85
N LYS A 39 -2.64 6.79 5.60
CA LYS A 39 -1.94 8.08 5.34
C LYS A 39 -0.42 7.97 5.30
N ILE A 40 0.15 6.90 5.85
CA ILE A 40 1.59 6.64 5.86
C ILE A 40 2.08 5.90 4.61
N CYS A 41 1.17 5.42 3.77
CA CYS A 41 1.48 4.68 2.55
C CYS A 41 1.41 5.63 1.35
N ASP A 42 2.44 5.58 0.52
CA ASP A 42 2.49 6.32 -0.73
C ASP A 42 2.06 5.38 -1.87
N GLU A 43 1.35 5.91 -2.86
CA GLU A 43 0.96 5.15 -4.05
C GLU A 43 2.19 4.49 -4.71
N GLY A 44 2.06 3.23 -5.11
CA GLY A 44 3.13 2.41 -5.64
C GLY A 44 3.95 1.65 -4.60
N ASP A 45 3.76 1.90 -3.29
CA ASP A 45 4.40 1.12 -2.22
C ASP A 45 3.93 -0.34 -2.20
N LYS A 46 4.76 -1.22 -1.64
CA LYS A 46 4.35 -2.60 -1.33
C LYS A 46 3.55 -2.58 -0.03
N LEU A 47 2.23 -2.70 -0.11
CA LEU A 47 1.35 -2.75 1.04
C LEU A 47 1.46 -4.12 1.73
N LEU A 48 1.68 -4.12 3.05
CA LEU A 48 1.52 -5.27 3.93
C LEU A 48 0.42 -4.92 4.95
N LEU A 49 -0.82 -5.27 4.60
CA LEU A 49 -2.00 -4.91 5.36
C LEU A 49 -2.43 -6.05 6.27
N PHE A 50 -2.58 -5.76 7.56
CA PHE A 50 -3.23 -6.64 8.53
C PHE A 50 -4.60 -6.08 8.86
N PHE A 51 -5.63 -6.92 8.87
CA PHE A 51 -7.00 -6.48 9.14
C PHE A 51 -7.81 -7.52 9.92
N ASP A 52 -8.86 -7.03 10.57
CA ASP A 52 -9.81 -7.84 11.35
C ASP A 52 -10.74 -8.65 10.44
N VAL A 53 -11.17 -9.82 10.91
CA VAL A 53 -12.05 -10.75 10.18
C VAL A 53 -13.41 -10.17 9.80
N LYS A 54 -13.81 -9.05 10.41
CA LYS A 54 -15.06 -8.36 10.07
C LYS A 54 -15.01 -7.61 8.74
N LEU A 55 -13.82 -7.33 8.23
CA LEU A 55 -13.63 -6.62 6.96
C LEU A 55 -13.58 -7.62 5.80
N GLN A 56 -14.23 -7.27 4.70
CA GLN A 56 -14.23 -8.08 3.47
C GLN A 56 -12.88 -7.93 2.77
N SER A 57 -12.20 -9.05 2.51
CA SER A 57 -10.85 -9.00 1.89
C SER A 57 -10.95 -8.51 0.46
N GLU A 58 -12.03 -8.89 -0.23
CA GLU A 58 -12.34 -8.58 -1.61
C GLU A 58 -12.53 -7.08 -1.82
N GLU A 59 -13.28 -6.42 -0.94
CA GLU A 59 -13.50 -4.96 -0.98
C GLU A 59 -12.17 -4.22 -0.77
N LEU A 60 -11.39 -4.63 0.24
CA LEU A 60 -10.06 -4.05 0.50
C LEU A 60 -9.10 -4.23 -0.67
N ILE A 61 -9.14 -5.37 -1.36
CA ILE A 61 -8.32 -5.61 -2.55
C ILE A 61 -8.74 -4.67 -3.68
N ILE A 62 -10.03 -4.59 -3.94
CA ILE A 62 -10.58 -3.78 -5.03
C ILE A 62 -10.26 -2.30 -4.80
N ASP A 63 -10.29 -1.83 -3.55
CA ASP A 63 -10.16 -0.40 -3.25
C ASP A 63 -8.71 0.05 -2.99
N LEU A 64 -7.79 -0.85 -2.65
CA LEU A 64 -6.43 -0.49 -2.23
C LEU A 64 -5.32 -1.06 -3.13
N CYS A 65 -5.59 -2.07 -3.94
CA CYS A 65 -4.55 -2.81 -4.67
C CYS A 65 -4.61 -2.58 -6.18
N ASN A 66 -3.45 -2.41 -6.81
CA ASN A 66 -3.31 -2.50 -8.25
C ASN A 66 -3.55 -3.96 -8.69
N LEU A 67 -4.61 -4.18 -9.48
CA LEU A 67 -5.06 -5.50 -9.91
C LEU A 67 -4.29 -6.08 -11.11
N GLU A 68 -3.40 -5.30 -11.73
CA GLU A 68 -2.50 -5.79 -12.79
C GLU A 68 -1.36 -6.64 -12.22
N HIS A 69 -1.12 -6.53 -10.91
CA HIS A 69 -0.06 -7.24 -10.19
C HIS A 69 -0.62 -8.39 -9.34
N THR A 70 0.26 -9.33 -8.98
CA THR A 70 -0.09 -10.43 -8.08
C THR A 70 -0.46 -9.92 -6.69
N ILE A 71 -1.60 -10.40 -6.17
CA ILE A 71 -2.06 -10.17 -4.80
C ILE A 71 -1.87 -11.45 -3.99
N ILE A 72 -1.27 -11.33 -2.80
CA ILE A 72 -1.08 -12.46 -1.89
C ILE A 72 -1.99 -12.24 -0.68
N THR A 73 -2.90 -13.17 -0.45
CA THR A 73 -3.75 -13.20 0.75
C THR A 73 -3.34 -14.33 1.67
N LYS A 74 -3.42 -14.09 2.98
CA LYS A 74 -3.22 -15.12 4.01
C LYS A 74 -4.35 -15.07 5.03
N ASP A 75 -5.07 -16.18 5.12
CA ASP A 75 -6.06 -16.44 6.14
C ASP A 75 -5.48 -17.46 7.15
N GLU A 76 -5.14 -17.01 8.36
CA GLU A 76 -4.69 -17.89 9.42
C GLU A 76 -5.89 -18.55 10.12
N LYS A 77 -6.37 -19.66 9.55
CA LYS A 77 -7.50 -20.47 10.09
C LYS A 77 -7.23 -21.11 11.45
N SER A 78 -5.98 -21.19 11.90
CA SER A 78 -5.64 -21.77 13.20
C SER A 78 -5.75 -20.72 14.31
N VAL A 79 -6.89 -20.76 15.02
CA VAL A 79 -7.22 -19.98 16.24
C VAL A 79 -6.29 -20.34 17.40
N ILE A 80 -5.01 -20.00 17.28
CA ILE A 80 -4.09 -19.93 18.41
C ILE A 80 -3.92 -18.44 18.67
N HIS A 81 -4.21 -17.99 19.89
CA HIS A 81 -4.09 -16.61 20.40
C HIS A 81 -2.68 -16.01 20.17
N LYS A 82 -2.27 -15.80 18.93
CA LYS A 82 -1.04 -15.13 18.55
C LYS A 82 -1.34 -13.66 18.45
N ARG A 83 -0.65 -12.83 19.24
CA ARG A 83 -0.70 -11.37 19.07
C ARG A 83 -0.28 -11.07 17.62
N LYS A 84 -1.17 -10.43 16.84
CA LYS A 84 -1.08 -10.18 15.38
C LYS A 84 -1.59 -11.33 14.46
N SER A 85 -2.37 -12.28 14.97
CA SER A 85 -3.19 -13.15 14.11
C SER A 85 -4.30 -12.31 13.47
N GLY A 86 -4.14 -11.96 12.20
CA GLY A 86 -5.11 -11.20 11.42
C GLY A 86 -5.03 -11.62 9.98
N LEU A 87 -6.12 -11.40 9.23
CA LEU A 87 -6.10 -11.59 7.79
C LEU A 87 -5.06 -10.64 7.20
N THR A 88 -4.33 -11.12 6.20
CA THR A 88 -3.24 -10.34 5.58
C THR A 88 -3.45 -10.22 4.09
N ILE A 89 -3.28 -9.01 3.55
CA ILE A 89 -3.17 -8.70 2.12
C ILE A 89 -1.78 -8.13 1.86
N ILE A 90 -1.14 -8.62 0.80
CA ILE A 90 0.09 -8.06 0.25
C ILE A 90 -0.15 -7.72 -1.22
N CYS A 91 0.05 -6.45 -1.60
CA CYS A 91 -0.14 -5.97 -2.96
C CYS A 91 0.66 -4.69 -3.23
N ILE A 92 0.62 -4.18 -4.47
CA ILE A 92 1.05 -2.82 -4.78
C ILE A 92 -0.09 -1.88 -4.42
N TYR A 93 0.19 -0.88 -3.59
CA TYR A 93 -0.79 0.10 -3.13
C TYR A 93 -1.16 1.04 -4.27
N GLU A 94 -2.41 1.01 -4.68
CA GLU A 94 -2.99 1.88 -5.69
C GLU A 94 -4.44 2.13 -5.27
N PRO A 95 -4.66 3.05 -4.32
CA PRO A 95 -5.98 3.32 -3.80
C PRO A 95 -6.83 3.91 -4.92
N LYS A 96 -8.09 3.47 -5.03
CA LYS A 96 -9.04 4.13 -5.94
C LYS A 96 -9.15 5.61 -5.59
N THR A 97 -8.90 6.45 -6.59
CA THR A 97 -9.22 7.87 -6.51
C THR A 97 -10.74 8.00 -6.69
N GLU A 98 -11.46 8.39 -5.64
CA GLU A 98 -12.83 8.90 -5.77
C GLU A 98 -12.85 10.24 -6.51
#